data_AF-X0QNY2-F1
#
_entry.id   AF-X0QNY2-F1
#
_cell.length_a   1.000
_cell.length_b   1.000
_cell.length_c   1.000
_cell.angle_alpha   90.00
_cell.angle_beta   90.00
_cell.angle_gamma   90.00
#
_symmetry.space_group_name_H-M   'P 1'
#
loop_
_entity.id
_entity.type
_entity.pdbx_description
1 polymer ?
#
loop_
_entity_poly.entity_id
_entity_poly.type
_entity_poly.pdbx_seq_one_letter_code
_entity_poly.pdbx_strand_id
1 'polypeptide(L)'
;MFASQTLSPEGSELTKSLQILDEQILSQANSEIKQLVRPLLSEPLTRSFNMLLTPTKAEINKVWKAQVYKPFLDNLGSKYPFTANANLEATPAEIGQFFGEDGYVARFVNETLSPFIIRRGDQISSKIWNGAGLGLNPQFVADFGRYFTNYTGSNSQVLLVPIILVALPIKPLFKSCHYPSAV
;
A
#
# COMPACT_ATOMS: atom_id res chain seq x y z
N MET A 1 3.08 -12.64 -5.26
CA MET A 1 3.85 -12.57 -6.52
C MET A 1 3.02 -12.99 -7.75
N PHE A 2 2.16 -14.03 -7.67
CA PHE A 2 1.26 -14.39 -8.78
C PHE A 2 0.10 -13.39 -8.99
N ALA A 3 -0.54 -12.92 -7.91
CA ALA A 3 -1.62 -11.94 -7.99
C ALA A 3 -1.18 -10.63 -8.67
N SER A 4 0.03 -10.13 -8.42
CA SER A 4 0.53 -8.90 -9.05
C SER A 4 0.77 -9.04 -10.56
N GLN A 5 1.14 -10.24 -11.04
CA GLN A 5 1.38 -10.51 -12.46
C GLN A 5 0.07 -10.72 -13.24
N THR A 6 -0.97 -11.27 -12.61
CA THR A 6 -2.31 -11.37 -13.21
C THR A 6 -3.11 -10.07 -13.12
N LEU A 7 -2.75 -9.12 -12.25
CA LEU A 7 -3.61 -7.99 -11.88
C LEU A 7 -3.03 -6.59 -12.16
N SER A 8 -1.88 -6.48 -12.84
CA SER A 8 -1.33 -5.16 -13.17
C SER A 8 -2.11 -4.50 -14.33
N PRO A 9 -2.54 -3.23 -14.19
CA PRO A 9 -3.22 -2.48 -15.27
C PRO A 9 -2.35 -2.27 -16.51
N GLU A 10 -1.03 -2.32 -16.35
CA GLU A 10 -0.04 -2.01 -17.40
C GLU A 10 0.50 -3.26 -18.10
N GLY A 11 0.01 -4.48 -17.78
CA GLY A 11 0.58 -5.68 -18.39
C GLY A 11 -0.04 -7.03 -18.03
N SER A 12 -1.17 -7.08 -17.31
CA SER A 12 -1.87 -8.33 -17.06
C SER A 12 -2.26 -9.03 -18.37
N GLU A 13 -1.80 -10.27 -18.57
CA GLU A 13 -2.15 -11.12 -19.71
C GLU A 13 -3.66 -11.31 -19.89
N LEU A 14 -4.41 -11.17 -18.79
CA LEU A 14 -5.86 -11.27 -18.78
C LEU A 14 -6.51 -9.97 -19.26
N THR A 15 -5.96 -8.81 -18.89
CA THR A 15 -6.39 -7.51 -19.42
C THR A 15 -6.08 -7.39 -20.92
N LYS A 16 -4.93 -7.92 -21.36
CA LYS A 16 -4.59 -8.03 -22.79
C LYS A 16 -5.58 -8.92 -23.55
N SER A 17 -5.97 -10.04 -22.96
CA SER A 17 -6.95 -10.96 -23.56
C SER A 17 -8.33 -10.32 -23.71
N LEU A 18 -8.78 -9.53 -22.72
CA LEU A 18 -10.02 -8.75 -22.81
C LEU A 18 -9.93 -7.65 -23.87
N GLN A 19 -8.79 -6.98 -23.97
CA GLN A 19 -8.58 -5.94 -24.99
C GLN A 19 -8.60 -6.53 -26.40
N ILE A 20 -7.93 -7.67 -26.61
CA ILE A 20 -7.96 -8.41 -27.89
C ILE A 20 -9.40 -8.85 -28.22
N LEU A 21 -10.17 -9.32 -27.23
CA LEU A 21 -11.58 -9.67 -27.42
C LEU A 21 -12.43 -8.46 -27.85
N ASP A 22 -12.26 -7.30 -27.21
CA ASP A 22 -13.06 -6.10 -27.51
C ASP A 22 -12.66 -5.47 -28.86
N GLU A 23 -11.36 -5.47 -29.20
CA GLU A 23 -10.84 -4.87 -30.44
C GLU A 23 -10.96 -5.79 -31.66
N GLN A 24 -10.73 -7.11 -31.52
CA GLN A 24 -10.69 -8.02 -32.67
C GLN A 24 -11.96 -8.87 -32.84
N ILE A 25 -12.54 -9.37 -31.74
CA ILE A 25 -13.69 -10.30 -31.83
C ILE A 25 -15.01 -9.54 -31.79
N LEU A 26 -15.13 -8.54 -30.92
CA LEU A 26 -16.35 -7.75 -30.80
C LEU A 26 -16.42 -6.65 -31.86
N SER A 27 -15.34 -6.25 -32.54
CA SER A 27 -15.40 -5.17 -33.54
C SER A 27 -16.41 -5.42 -34.66
N GLN A 28 -16.65 -6.68 -35.05
CA GLN A 28 -17.67 -7.06 -36.04
C GLN A 28 -19.02 -7.49 -35.43
N ALA A 29 -19.13 -7.58 -34.10
CA ALA A 29 -20.38 -7.90 -33.42
C ALA A 29 -21.31 -6.69 -33.32
N ASN A 30 -22.62 -6.91 -33.49
CA ASN A 30 -23.63 -5.86 -33.30
C ASN A 30 -23.67 -5.39 -31.83
N SER A 31 -24.22 -4.20 -31.59
CA SER A 31 -24.25 -3.57 -30.26
C SER A 31 -24.99 -4.39 -29.19
N GLU A 32 -25.96 -5.20 -29.59
CA GLU A 32 -26.74 -6.09 -28.71
C GLU A 32 -25.90 -7.26 -28.19
N ILE A 33 -25.11 -7.92 -29.05
CA ILE A 33 -24.19 -8.99 -28.62
C ILE A 33 -23.12 -8.42 -27.69
N LYS A 34 -22.60 -7.21 -27.97
CA LYS A 34 -21.64 -6.54 -27.07
C LYS A 34 -22.20 -6.29 -25.69
N GLN A 35 -23.45 -5.82 -25.60
CA GLN A 35 -24.12 -5.57 -24.33
C GLN A 35 -24.40 -6.86 -23.56
N LEU A 36 -24.64 -7.98 -24.25
CA LEU A 36 -24.87 -9.28 -23.63
C LEU A 36 -23.58 -9.94 -23.13
N VAL A 37 -22.49 -9.86 -23.91
CA VAL A 37 -21.22 -10.56 -23.63
C VAL A 37 -20.36 -9.83 -22.60
N ARG A 38 -20.38 -8.49 -22.57
CA ARG A 38 -19.55 -7.70 -21.64
C ARG A 38 -19.76 -8.06 -20.16
N PRO A 39 -21.01 -8.11 -19.63
CA PRO A 39 -21.25 -8.49 -18.24
C PRO A 39 -20.81 -9.92 -17.91
N LEU A 40 -20.98 -10.86 -18.86
CA LEU A 40 -20.60 -12.26 -18.69
C LEU A 40 -19.08 -12.44 -18.51
N LEU A 41 -18.27 -11.51 -19.05
CA LEU A 41 -16.83 -11.52 -18.90
C LEU A 41 -16.36 -10.66 -17.72
N SER A 42 -16.99 -9.50 -17.48
CA SER A 42 -16.55 -8.59 -16.42
C SER A 42 -16.92 -9.07 -15.01
N GLU A 43 -18.09 -9.70 -14.83
CA GLU A 43 -18.57 -10.15 -13.52
C GLU A 43 -17.69 -11.24 -12.90
N PRO A 44 -17.37 -12.35 -13.60
CA PRO A 44 -16.52 -13.39 -13.03
C PRO A 44 -15.11 -12.89 -12.69
N LEU A 45 -14.56 -11.99 -13.51
CA LEU A 45 -13.26 -11.39 -13.24
C LEU A 45 -13.28 -10.49 -12.00
N THR A 46 -14.37 -9.75 -11.82
CA THR A 46 -14.56 -8.92 -10.61
C THR A 46 -14.70 -9.75 -9.37
N ARG A 47 -15.41 -10.88 -9.45
CA ARG A 47 -15.51 -11.82 -8.33
C ARG A 47 -14.15 -12.42 -7.99
N SER A 48 -13.40 -12.88 -9.00
CA SER A 48 -12.04 -13.41 -8.80
C SER A 48 -11.09 -12.37 -8.20
N PHE A 49 -11.12 -11.13 -8.69
CA PHE A 49 -10.33 -10.03 -8.13
C PHE A 49 -10.69 -9.77 -6.67
N ASN A 50 -11.98 -9.64 -6.36
CA ASN A 50 -12.47 -9.40 -5.00
C ASN A 50 -12.06 -10.52 -4.03
N MET A 51 -12.08 -11.78 -4.48
CA MET A 51 -11.60 -12.92 -3.68
C MET A 51 -10.11 -12.84 -3.36
N LEU A 52 -9.29 -12.28 -4.27
CA LEU A 52 -7.85 -12.13 -4.07
C LEU A 52 -7.50 -10.93 -3.18
N LEU A 53 -8.37 -9.94 -3.05
CA LEU A 53 -8.10 -8.73 -2.27
C LEU A 53 -7.87 -9.03 -0.78
N THR A 54 -8.71 -9.86 -0.17
CA THR A 54 -8.60 -10.20 1.27
C THR A 54 -7.28 -10.88 1.63
N PRO A 55 -6.87 -11.99 0.98
CA PRO A 55 -5.57 -12.61 1.27
C PRO A 55 -4.41 -11.69 0.90
N THR A 56 -4.52 -10.88 -0.16
CA THR A 56 -3.49 -9.89 -0.51
C THR A 56 -3.31 -8.84 0.60
N LYS A 57 -4.38 -8.28 1.15
CA LYS A 57 -4.32 -7.34 2.29
C LYS A 57 -3.68 -7.98 3.51
N ALA A 58 -4.00 -9.25 3.79
CA ALA A 58 -3.43 -10.00 4.90
C ALA A 58 -1.91 -10.17 4.74
N GLU A 59 -1.45 -10.58 3.56
CA GLU A 59 -0.01 -10.71 3.28
C GLU A 59 0.72 -9.37 3.34
N ILE A 60 0.15 -8.29 2.79
CA ILE A 60 0.75 -6.95 2.89
C ILE A 60 0.85 -6.51 4.36
N ASN A 61 -0.19 -6.74 5.18
CA ASN A 61 -0.14 -6.47 6.62
C ASN A 61 0.93 -7.29 7.34
N LYS A 62 1.13 -8.55 6.94
CA LYS A 62 2.19 -9.41 7.48
C LYS A 62 3.58 -8.88 7.14
N VAL A 63 3.80 -8.49 5.88
CA VAL A 63 5.06 -7.88 5.43
C VAL A 63 5.32 -6.56 6.16
N TRP A 64 4.31 -5.69 6.28
CA TRP A 64 4.40 -4.46 7.07
C TRP A 64 4.78 -4.71 8.52
N LYS A 65 4.15 -5.70 9.15
CA LYS A 65 4.45 -6.06 10.53
C LYS A 65 5.91 -6.50 10.70
N ALA A 66 6.41 -7.28 9.75
CA ALA A 66 7.76 -7.84 9.80
C ALA A 66 8.84 -6.82 9.44
N GLN A 67 8.64 -6.02 8.38
CA GLN A 67 9.66 -5.14 7.83
C GLN A 67 9.65 -3.74 8.43
N VAL A 68 8.51 -3.26 8.95
CA VAL A 68 8.39 -1.88 9.43
C VAL A 68 8.02 -1.86 10.91
N TYR A 69 6.90 -2.48 11.28
CA TYR A 69 6.37 -2.35 12.65
C TYR A 69 7.29 -2.98 13.70
N LYS A 70 7.73 -4.22 13.50
CA LYS A 70 8.61 -4.90 14.47
C LYS A 70 9.95 -4.17 14.63
N PRO A 71 10.69 -3.84 13.55
CA PRO A 71 11.92 -3.07 13.68
C PRO A 71 11.70 -1.72 14.39
N PHE A 72 10.57 -1.06 14.14
CA PHE A 72 10.26 0.21 14.80
C PHE A 72 10.11 0.04 16.31
N LEU A 73 9.33 -0.95 16.74
CA LEU A 73 9.18 -1.26 18.17
C LEU A 73 10.52 -1.60 18.83
N ASP A 74 11.34 -2.39 18.14
CA ASP A 74 12.62 -2.86 18.68
C ASP A 74 13.66 -1.72 18.81
N ASN A 75 13.62 -0.69 17.96
CA ASN A 75 14.65 0.37 17.91
C ASN A 75 14.21 1.76 18.39
N LEU A 76 12.97 2.16 18.09
CA LEU A 76 12.44 3.50 18.31
C LEU A 76 11.25 3.53 19.28
N GLY A 77 10.53 2.41 19.42
CA GLY A 77 9.26 2.36 20.15
C GLY A 77 9.35 2.79 21.62
N SER A 78 10.49 2.57 22.28
CA SER A 78 10.72 2.92 23.68
C SER A 78 11.49 4.24 23.88
N LYS A 79 11.76 4.99 22.82
CA LYS A 79 12.58 6.21 22.85
C LYS A 79 11.77 7.48 22.68
N TYR A 80 12.26 8.59 23.23
CA TYR A 80 11.73 9.91 22.93
C TYR A 80 12.09 10.26 21.47
N PRO A 81 11.18 10.85 20.68
CA PRO A 81 9.88 11.39 21.07
C PRO A 81 8.71 10.40 20.98
N PHE A 82 8.90 9.21 20.41
CA PHE A 82 7.83 8.22 20.18
C PHE A 82 7.17 7.72 21.47
N THR A 83 7.92 7.68 22.57
CA THR A 83 7.41 7.52 23.94
C THR A 83 7.72 8.79 24.73
N ALA A 84 6.67 9.52 25.14
CA ALA A 84 6.79 10.84 25.75
C ALA A 84 7.68 10.90 27.01
N ASN A 85 7.68 9.83 27.82
CA ASN A 85 8.42 9.76 29.08
C ASN A 85 9.66 8.84 28.99
N ALA A 86 10.20 8.63 27.80
CA ALA A 86 11.38 7.79 27.62
C ALA A 86 12.66 8.52 28.06
N ASN A 87 13.52 7.79 28.79
CA ASN A 87 14.82 8.31 29.24
C ASN A 87 15.87 8.36 28.11
N LEU A 88 15.65 7.61 27.03
CA LEU A 88 16.55 7.52 25.89
C LEU A 88 15.95 8.23 24.69
N GLU A 89 16.72 9.11 24.05
CA GLU A 89 16.31 9.85 22.86
C GLU A 89 16.70 9.08 21.59
N ALA A 90 15.81 9.08 20.60
CA ALA A 90 16.06 8.54 19.27
C ALA A 90 17.05 9.43 18.53
N THR A 91 18.12 8.82 18.01
CA THR A 91 19.10 9.60 17.25
C THR A 91 18.55 9.95 15.86
N PRO A 92 19.00 11.05 15.22
CA PRO A 92 18.61 11.38 13.86
C PRO A 92 18.93 10.26 12.84
N ALA A 93 20.00 9.50 13.07
CA ALA A 93 20.36 8.36 12.23
C ALA A 93 19.33 7.22 12.33
N GLU A 94 18.87 6.90 13.54
CA GLU A 94 17.83 5.89 13.75
C GLU A 94 16.50 6.31 13.13
N ILE A 95 16.11 7.58 13.28
CA ILE A 95 14.91 8.13 12.63
C ILE A 95 15.05 8.07 11.11
N GLY A 96 16.20 8.48 10.57
CA GLY A 96 16.48 8.41 9.13
C GLY A 96 16.45 6.99 8.56
N GLN A 97 16.83 5.98 9.35
CA GLN A 97 16.74 4.58 8.93
C GLN A 97 15.28 4.11 8.73
N PHE A 98 14.31 4.72 9.41
CA PHE A 98 12.89 4.41 9.25
C PHE A 98 12.20 5.28 8.20
N PHE A 99 12.43 6.59 8.28
CA PHE A 99 11.67 7.62 7.57
C PHE A 99 12.49 8.36 6.48
N GLY A 100 13.71 7.90 6.20
CA GLY A 100 14.50 8.42 5.09
C GLY A 100 14.03 7.88 3.73
N GLU A 101 14.59 8.44 2.65
CA GLU A 101 14.28 8.05 1.27
C GLU A 101 14.57 6.57 0.98
N ASP A 102 15.57 5.99 1.65
CA ASP A 102 15.92 4.56 1.61
C ASP A 102 15.59 3.81 2.91
N GLY A 103 14.71 4.38 3.73
CA GLY A 103 14.32 3.83 5.03
C GLY A 103 13.36 2.63 4.94
N TYR A 104 13.04 2.01 6.08
CA TYR A 104 12.13 0.86 6.16
C TYR A 104 10.78 1.11 5.49
N VAL A 105 10.17 2.29 5.71
CA VAL A 105 8.87 2.63 5.11
C VAL A 105 8.99 2.78 3.60
N ALA A 106 10.06 3.42 3.13
CA ALA A 106 10.27 3.65 1.71
C ALA A 106 10.49 2.35 0.94
N ARG A 107 11.33 1.44 1.46
CA ARG A 107 11.52 0.11 0.88
C ARG A 107 10.22 -0.67 0.84
N PHE A 108 9.46 -0.68 1.94
CA PHE A 108 8.16 -1.35 1.97
C PHE A 108 7.21 -0.81 0.89
N VAL A 109 7.12 0.52 0.74
CA VAL A 109 6.26 1.15 -0.26
C VAL A 109 6.71 0.78 -1.67
N ASN A 110 8.01 0.87 -1.95
CA ASN A 110 8.57 0.62 -3.28
C ASN A 110 8.51 -0.86 -3.68
N GLU A 111 8.81 -1.77 -2.76
CA GLU A 111 8.93 -3.21 -3.03
C GLU A 111 7.60 -3.95 -2.91
N THR A 112 6.74 -3.56 -1.97
CA THR A 112 5.49 -4.28 -1.66
C THR A 112 4.25 -3.54 -2.14
N LEU A 113 4.17 -2.23 -1.91
CA LEU A 113 2.93 -1.48 -2.10
C LEU A 113 2.77 -0.89 -3.51
N SER A 114 3.88 -0.60 -4.18
CA SER A 114 3.98 -0.01 -5.52
C SER A 114 3.00 -0.56 -6.58
N PRO A 115 2.83 -1.89 -6.74
CA PRO A 115 1.91 -2.42 -7.75
C PRO A 115 0.43 -2.09 -7.48
N PHE A 116 0.08 -1.70 -6.25
CA PHE A 116 -1.29 -1.48 -5.81
C PHE A 116 -1.66 -0.02 -5.58
N ILE A 117 -0.70 0.90 -5.76
CA ILE A 117 -0.90 2.33 -5.51
C ILE A 117 -0.55 3.16 -6.73
N ILE A 118 -1.11 4.37 -6.78
CA ILE A 118 -0.69 5.44 -7.65
C ILE A 118 0.00 6.46 -6.75
N ARG A 119 1.25 6.80 -7.05
CA ARG A 119 2.01 7.82 -6.31
C ARG A 119 2.09 9.10 -7.15
N ARG A 120 1.83 10.24 -6.53
CA ARG A 120 1.98 11.58 -7.11
C ARG A 120 2.72 12.46 -6.12
N GLY A 121 4.03 12.56 -6.28
CA GLY A 121 4.90 13.25 -5.32
C GLY A 121 4.83 12.62 -3.93
N ASP A 122 4.32 13.40 -2.98
CA ASP A 122 4.13 13.07 -1.56
C ASP A 122 2.72 12.57 -1.23
N GLN A 123 1.89 12.29 -2.25
CA GLN A 123 0.55 11.73 -2.10
C GLN A 123 0.47 10.33 -2.72
N ILE A 124 -0.37 9.48 -2.13
CA ILE A 124 -0.71 8.16 -2.66
C ILE A 124 -2.22 7.93 -2.72
N SER A 125 -2.64 7.10 -3.65
CA SER A 125 -3.99 6.56 -3.70
C SER A 125 -3.95 5.07 -4.04
N SER A 126 -4.96 4.31 -3.60
CA SER A 126 -5.11 2.92 -4.07
C SER A 126 -5.43 2.90 -5.57
N LYS A 127 -4.83 1.96 -6.31
CA LYS A 127 -5.34 1.57 -7.63
C LYS A 127 -6.72 0.93 -7.43
N ILE A 128 -7.69 1.35 -8.24
CA ILE A 128 -9.07 0.85 -8.23
C ILE A 128 -9.34 0.14 -9.54
N TRP A 129 -9.91 -1.05 -9.48
CA TRP A 129 -10.35 -1.83 -10.63
C TRP A 129 -11.80 -2.26 -10.42
N ASN A 130 -12.67 -1.89 -11.36
CA ASN A 130 -14.12 -2.10 -11.30
C ASN A 130 -14.75 -1.77 -9.92
N GLY A 131 -14.40 -0.62 -9.35
CA GLY A 131 -14.90 -0.17 -8.04
C GLY A 131 -14.25 -0.83 -6.82
N ALA A 132 -13.35 -1.81 -7.00
CA ALA A 132 -12.67 -2.52 -5.93
C ALA A 132 -11.17 -2.19 -5.86
N GLY A 133 -10.60 -2.20 -4.66
CA GLY A 133 -9.17 -1.95 -4.45
C GLY A 133 -8.71 -2.33 -3.05
N LEU A 134 -7.43 -2.08 -2.75
CA LEU A 134 -6.87 -2.44 -1.45
C LEU A 134 -7.53 -1.67 -0.28
N GLY A 135 -7.90 -0.41 -0.48
CA GLY A 135 -8.53 0.41 0.56
C GLY A 135 -7.57 0.68 1.71
N LEU A 136 -6.55 1.51 1.44
CA LEU A 136 -5.53 1.89 2.41
C LEU A 136 -6.13 2.61 3.62
N ASN A 137 -5.45 2.48 4.76
CA ASN A 137 -5.75 3.26 5.96
C ASN A 137 -5.68 4.78 5.63
N PRO A 138 -6.77 5.55 5.82
CA PRO A 138 -6.79 6.97 5.49
C PRO A 138 -5.73 7.79 6.22
N GLN A 139 -5.36 7.39 7.44
CA GLN A 139 -4.29 8.05 8.19
C GLN A 139 -2.93 7.84 7.51
N PHE A 140 -2.64 6.61 7.08
CA PHE A 140 -1.41 6.30 6.34
C PHE A 140 -1.32 7.09 5.03
N VAL A 141 -2.45 7.27 4.34
CA VAL A 141 -2.53 8.10 3.13
C VAL A 141 -2.27 9.57 3.44
N ALA A 142 -2.95 10.12 4.47
CA ALA A 142 -2.81 11.52 4.87
C ALA A 142 -1.39 11.86 5.33
N ASP A 143 -0.71 10.91 5.97
CA ASP A 143 0.64 11.09 6.49
C ASP A 143 1.74 10.70 5.51
N PHE A 144 1.41 10.25 4.28
CA PHE A 144 2.37 9.64 3.36
C PHE A 144 3.63 10.48 3.15
N GLY A 145 3.49 11.77 2.82
CA GLY A 145 4.63 12.67 2.61
C GLY A 145 5.56 12.82 3.82
N ARG A 146 5.03 12.66 5.03
CA ARG A 146 5.78 12.82 6.30
C ARG A 146 6.72 11.63 6.54
N TYR A 147 6.49 10.51 5.88
CA TYR A 147 7.37 9.34 5.97
C TYR A 147 8.67 9.46 5.17
N PHE A 148 8.85 10.51 4.36
CA PHE A 148 9.97 10.67 3.43
C PHE A 148 10.72 12.00 3.59
N THR A 149 10.59 12.66 4.74
CA THR A 149 11.27 13.92 4.99
C THR A 149 12.78 13.69 5.15
N ASN A 150 13.61 14.53 4.53
CA ASN A 150 15.06 14.46 4.67
C ASN A 150 15.51 14.92 6.07
N TYR A 151 16.06 14.01 6.87
CA TYR A 151 16.59 14.29 8.22
C TYR A 151 18.06 14.77 8.22
N THR A 152 18.65 14.94 7.03
CA THR A 152 20.05 15.30 6.82
C THR A 152 20.25 16.81 6.75
N GLY A 153 20.07 17.53 7.87
CA GLY A 153 20.47 18.94 7.89
C GLY A 153 20.08 19.75 9.13
N SER A 154 21.09 20.14 9.90
CA SER A 154 21.09 21.14 10.98
C SER A 154 20.23 20.81 12.22
N ASN A 155 20.87 20.82 13.38
CA ASN A 155 20.29 20.62 14.71
C ASN A 155 19.02 21.47 14.99
N SER A 156 18.81 22.55 14.24
CA SER A 156 17.64 23.43 14.35
C SER A 156 16.37 22.91 13.65
N GLN A 157 16.48 22.01 12.67
CA GLN A 157 15.32 21.34 12.04
C GLN A 157 14.93 20.08 12.82
N VAL A 158 15.89 19.43 13.47
CA VAL A 158 15.69 18.25 14.34
C VAL A 158 14.79 18.58 15.54
N LEU A 159 14.83 19.82 16.04
CA LEU A 159 14.00 20.30 17.15
C LEU A 159 12.52 20.55 16.79
N LEU A 160 12.17 20.64 15.49
CA LEU A 160 10.78 20.78 15.01
C LEU A 160 10.17 19.45 14.54
N VAL A 161 10.98 18.41 14.38
CA VAL A 161 10.55 17.05 14.02
C VAL A 161 9.70 16.31 15.08
N PRO A 162 9.79 16.56 16.41
CA PRO A 162 9.12 15.66 17.35
C PRO A 162 7.59 15.79 17.29
N ILE A 163 6.99 16.98 17.15
CA ILE A 163 5.52 17.09 17.25
C ILE A 163 4.81 16.40 16.07
N ILE A 164 5.43 16.41 14.89
CA ILE A 164 4.83 15.89 13.67
C ILE A 164 4.89 14.35 13.63
N LEU A 165 6.00 13.75 14.07
CA LEU A 165 6.20 12.30 13.99
C LEU A 165 5.70 11.51 15.21
N VAL A 166 5.54 12.17 16.37
CA VAL A 166 5.01 11.57 17.63
C VAL A 166 3.62 10.96 17.47
N ALA A 167 2.85 11.45 16.51
CA ALA A 167 1.47 11.04 16.27
C ALA A 167 1.29 10.03 15.14
N LEU A 168 2.36 9.40 14.63
CA LEU A 168 2.24 8.30 13.65
C LEU A 168 2.26 6.96 14.38
N PRO A 169 1.14 6.48 14.94
CA PRO A 169 1.06 5.07 15.26
C PRO A 169 1.26 4.35 13.92
N ILE A 170 2.27 3.49 13.85
CA ILE A 170 2.43 2.52 12.76
C ILE A 170 1.27 1.53 12.89
N LYS A 171 0.07 2.00 12.52
CA LYS A 171 -1.17 1.23 12.52
C LYS A 171 -1.08 0.18 11.42
N PRO A 172 -1.88 -0.89 11.51
CA PRO A 172 -2.05 -1.78 10.36
C PRO A 172 -2.52 -0.96 9.14
N LEU A 173 -1.96 -1.30 7.98
CA LEU A 173 -2.24 -0.61 6.70
C LEU A 173 -3.68 -0.82 6.24
N PHE A 174 -4.32 -1.90 6.68
CA PHE A 174 -5.71 -2.23 6.42
C PHE A 174 -6.43 -2.51 7.74
N LYS A 175 -7.73 -2.17 7.85
CA LYS A 175 -8.57 -2.62 8.98
C LYS A 175 -8.49 -4.15 9.11
N SER A 176 -8.59 -4.65 10.35
CA SER A 176 -8.44 -6.08 10.68
C SER A 176 -9.20 -6.95 9.68
N CYS A 177 -8.46 -7.71 8.86
CA CYS A 177 -9.05 -8.77 8.05
C CYS A 177 -9.58 -9.81 9.05
N HIS A 178 -10.90 -9.89 9.24
CA HIS A 178 -11.49 -10.95 10.06
C HIS A 178 -11.13 -12.28 9.39
N TYR A 179 -10.24 -13.03 10.02
CA TYR A 179 -9.92 -14.39 9.61
C TYR A 179 -10.93 -15.30 10.32
N PRO A 180 -11.87 -15.95 9.62
CA PRO A 180 -12.53 -17.09 10.23
C PRO A 180 -11.44 -18.14 10.46
N SER A 181 -11.16 -18.42 11.74
CA SER A 181 -10.25 -19.50 12.13
C SER A 181 -10.62 -20.75 11.35
N ALA A 182 -9.65 -21.32 10.63
CA ALA A 182 -9.80 -22.64 10.04
C ALA A 182 -10.11 -23.61 11.19
N VAL A 183 -11.26 -24.26 11.10
CA VAL A 183 -11.70 -25.37 11.95
C VAL A 183 -10.87 -26.60 11.62
#